data_AF-A0A6M0IHB0-F1
#
_entry.id   AF-A0A6M0IHB0-F1
#
_cell.length_a   1.000
_cell.length_b   1.000
_cell.length_c   1.000
_cell.angle_alpha   90.00
_cell.angle_beta   90.00
_cell.angle_gamma   90.00
#
_symmetry.space_group_name_H-M   'P 1'
#
loop_
_entity.id
_entity.type
_entity.pdbx_description
1 polymer ?
#
loop_
_entity_poly.entity_id
_entity_poly.type
_entity_poly.pdbx_seq_one_letter_code
_entity_poly.pdbx_strand_id
1 'polypeptide(L)'
;MDAIEPKIRPLVDALNASGLVRTFSSCEGHFNPDEQTIVDRNRADVRFVPADGVSPSEVEAFLATILARFKRQHGLIPVHVLGYQLYTPIDEETVEQTFVLELRPFNRFDPPDRKRADTDHAIGQLVRIVVA
;
A
#
# COMPACT_ATOMS: atom_id res chain seq x y z
N MET A 1 0.14 15.12 -14.62
CA MET A 1 -0.30 13.91 -13.92
C MET A 1 0.85 12.96 -14.01
N ASP A 2 1.58 12.78 -12.92
CA ASP A 2 2.69 11.84 -12.91
C ASP A 2 2.12 10.44 -13.14
N ALA A 3 2.73 9.72 -14.08
CA ALA A 3 2.29 8.38 -14.41
C ALA A 3 2.48 7.47 -13.18
N ILE A 4 1.43 6.78 -12.76
CA ILE A 4 1.51 5.78 -11.69
C ILE A 4 2.55 4.73 -12.09
N GLU A 5 3.47 4.42 -11.19
CA GLU A 5 4.54 3.48 -11.44
C GLU A 5 3.97 2.07 -11.78
N PRO A 6 4.54 1.41 -12.81
CA PRO A 6 3.88 0.28 -13.44
C PRO A 6 3.71 -0.93 -12.53
N LYS A 7 4.57 -1.13 -11.53
CA LYS A 7 4.51 -2.32 -10.66
C LYS A 7 3.44 -2.19 -9.57
N ILE A 8 3.19 -0.97 -9.07
CA ILE A 8 2.13 -0.74 -8.07
C ILE A 8 0.76 -0.49 -8.71
N ARG A 9 0.72 -0.07 -9.97
CA ARG A 9 -0.51 0.27 -10.70
C ARG A 9 -1.62 -0.79 -10.60
N PRO A 10 -1.37 -2.11 -10.74
CA PRO A 10 -2.44 -3.09 -10.60
C PRO A 10 -3.15 -3.07 -9.24
N LEU A 11 -2.42 -2.80 -8.15
CA LEU A 11 -3.00 -2.67 -6.82
C LEU A 11 -3.80 -1.39 -6.68
N VAL A 12 -3.30 -0.29 -7.24
CA VAL A 12 -4.03 0.99 -7.29
C VAL A 12 -5.35 0.82 -8.03
N ASP A 13 -5.32 0.20 -9.22
CA ASP A 13 -6.51 -0.04 -10.04
C ASP A 13 -7.51 -0.94 -9.30
N ALA A 14 -7.04 -2.02 -8.66
CA ALA A 14 -7.89 -2.93 -7.88
C ALA A 14 -8.56 -2.23 -6.68
N LEU A 15 -7.82 -1.40 -5.94
CA LEU A 15 -8.36 -0.65 -4.80
C LEU A 15 -9.44 0.33 -5.24
N ASN A 16 -9.22 1.12 -6.30
CA ASN A 16 -10.25 2.02 -6.81
C ASN A 16 -11.46 1.25 -7.35
N ALA A 17 -11.24 0.12 -8.03
CA ALA A 17 -12.31 -0.71 -8.59
C ALA A 17 -13.21 -1.34 -7.51
N SER A 18 -12.77 -1.40 -6.25
CA SER A 18 -13.61 -1.85 -5.13
C SER A 18 -14.81 -0.94 -4.86
N GLY A 19 -14.75 0.33 -5.29
CA GLY A 19 -15.76 1.34 -5.00
C GLY A 19 -15.76 1.84 -3.55
N LEU A 20 -14.90 1.30 -2.68
CA LEU A 20 -14.83 1.68 -1.26
C LEU A 20 -13.85 2.82 -1.00
N VAL A 21 -12.84 2.98 -1.86
CA VAL A 21 -11.73 3.92 -1.64
C VAL A 21 -11.40 4.68 -2.91
N ARG A 22 -10.78 5.86 -2.74
CA ARG A 22 -10.14 6.63 -3.82
C ARG A 22 -8.66 6.80 -3.50
N THR A 23 -7.80 6.25 -4.36
CA THR A 23 -6.35 6.40 -4.21
C THR A 23 -5.89 7.75 -4.73
N PHE A 24 -4.91 8.37 -4.08
CA PHE A 24 -4.37 9.66 -4.53
C PHE A 24 -2.85 9.72 -4.55
N SER A 25 -2.16 8.77 -3.89
CA SER A 25 -0.70 8.66 -3.90
C SER A 25 -0.29 7.21 -3.81
N SER A 26 0.78 6.84 -4.50
CA SER A 26 1.35 5.50 -4.44
C SER A 26 2.83 5.52 -4.77
N CYS A 27 3.57 4.55 -4.22
CA CYS A 27 4.98 4.29 -4.50
C CYS A 27 5.13 2.77 -4.67
N GLU A 28 5.84 2.32 -5.71
CA GLU A 28 6.16 0.90 -5.87
C GLU A 28 7.34 0.43 -5.00
N GLY A 29 7.89 1.35 -4.20
CA GLY A 29 9.15 1.17 -3.48
C GLY A 29 10.34 1.35 -4.42
N HIS A 30 11.47 1.73 -3.87
CA HIS A 30 12.73 1.87 -4.58
C HIS A 30 13.82 1.30 -3.69
N PHE A 31 14.55 0.32 -4.22
CA PHE A 31 15.35 -0.56 -3.38
C PHE A 31 16.84 -0.45 -3.66
N ASN A 32 17.21 0.15 -4.79
CA ASN A 32 18.61 0.38 -5.12
C ASN A 32 19.17 1.56 -4.30
N PRO A 33 20.47 1.55 -3.98
CA PRO A 33 21.10 2.62 -3.19
C PRO A 33 20.99 4.00 -3.83
N ASP A 34 21.06 4.09 -5.15
CA ASP A 34 20.98 5.33 -5.93
C ASP A 34 19.56 5.91 -6.01
N GLU A 35 18.55 5.10 -5.70
CA GLU A 35 17.15 5.56 -5.63
C GLU A 35 16.77 6.06 -4.23
N GLN A 36 17.65 5.89 -3.23
CA GLN A 36 17.38 6.36 -1.88
C GLN A 36 17.56 7.87 -1.78
N THR A 37 16.60 8.52 -1.14
CA THR A 37 16.62 9.97 -0.89
C THR A 37 16.58 10.22 0.63
N ILE A 38 16.34 11.46 1.04
CA ILE A 38 16.08 11.80 2.45
C ILE A 38 14.84 11.05 2.98
N VAL A 39 13.90 10.71 2.09
CA VAL A 39 12.71 9.92 2.42
C VAL A 39 13.00 8.44 2.23
N ASP A 40 12.60 7.61 3.19
CA ASP A 40 12.68 6.15 3.09
C ASP A 40 11.76 5.63 1.98
N ARG A 41 12.38 5.21 0.87
CA ARG A 41 11.69 4.59 -0.27
C ARG A 41 11.82 3.07 -0.28
N ASN A 42 12.39 2.42 0.76
CA ASN A 42 12.54 0.96 0.84
C ASN A 42 11.24 0.20 1.15
N ARG A 43 10.09 0.72 0.70
CA ARG A 43 8.77 0.13 0.87
C ARG A 43 7.85 0.62 -0.23
N ALA A 44 6.89 -0.20 -0.61
CA ALA A 44 5.78 0.22 -1.45
C ALA A 44 4.61 0.65 -0.58
N ASP A 45 3.82 1.61 -1.04
CA ASP A 45 2.58 1.99 -0.38
C ASP A 45 1.55 2.50 -1.37
N VAL A 46 0.27 2.30 -1.03
CA VAL A 46 -0.86 2.97 -1.68
C VAL A 46 -1.63 3.72 -0.61
N ARG A 47 -1.84 5.02 -0.83
CA ARG A 47 -2.60 5.90 0.04
C ARG A 47 -3.95 6.22 -0.58
N PHE A 48 -4.98 6.18 0.25
CA PHE A 48 -6.34 6.37 -0.17
C PHE A 48 -7.20 7.02 0.92
N VAL A 49 -8.29 7.61 0.47
CA VAL A 49 -9.38 8.14 1.30
C VAL A 49 -10.66 7.36 0.98
N PRO A 50 -11.70 7.44 1.82
CA PRO A 50 -13.00 6.88 1.47
C PRO A 50 -13.52 7.42 0.13
N ALA A 51 -14.20 6.55 -0.62
CA ALA A 51 -14.98 6.98 -1.77
C ALA A 51 -16.20 7.81 -1.32
N ASP A 52 -16.82 8.52 -2.26
CA ASP A 52 -17.96 9.39 -1.96
C ASP A 52 -19.12 8.56 -1.38
N GLY A 53 -19.62 8.97 -0.21
CA GLY A 53 -20.67 8.25 0.51
C GLY A 53 -20.20 7.04 1.32
N VAL A 54 -18.90 6.71 1.31
CA VAL A 54 -18.32 5.63 2.13
C VAL A 54 -17.78 6.20 3.44
N SER A 55 -18.12 5.56 4.56
CA SER A 55 -17.62 5.98 5.88
C SER A 55 -16.17 5.52 6.12
N PRO A 56 -15.38 6.27 6.94
CA PRO A 56 -14.05 5.82 7.33
C PRO A 56 -14.03 4.44 8.01
N SER A 57 -15.09 4.08 8.75
CA SER A 57 -15.22 2.77 9.38
C SER A 57 -15.38 1.62 8.39
N GLU A 58 -16.02 1.85 7.24
CA GLU A 58 -16.11 0.84 6.18
C GLU A 58 -14.75 0.60 5.54
N VAL A 59 -13.98 1.67 5.32
CA VAL A 59 -12.60 1.56 4.83
C VAL A 59 -11.70 0.81 5.81
N GLU A 60 -11.85 1.07 7.12
CA GLU A 60 -11.12 0.35 8.16
C GLU A 60 -11.46 -1.14 8.19
N ALA A 61 -12.75 -1.50 8.12
CA ALA A 61 -13.20 -2.88 8.06
C ALA A 61 -12.72 -3.59 6.78
N PHE A 62 -12.72 -2.87 5.65
CA PHE A 62 -12.18 -3.36 4.38
C PHE A 62 -10.67 -3.64 4.47
N LEU A 63 -9.91 -2.70 5.04
CA LEU A 63 -8.47 -2.86 5.25
C LEU A 63 -8.17 -4.04 6.17
N ALA A 64 -8.88 -4.16 7.29
CA ALA A 64 -8.77 -5.31 8.20
C ALA A 64 -9.05 -6.63 7.48
N THR A 65 -10.06 -6.66 6.59
CA THR A 65 -10.40 -7.85 5.80
C THR A 65 -9.28 -8.22 4.82
N ILE A 66 -8.71 -7.24 4.11
CA ILE A 66 -7.56 -7.48 3.21
C ILE A 66 -6.39 -8.11 3.99
N LEU A 67 -6.01 -7.49 5.12
CA LEU A 67 -4.89 -7.95 5.94
C LEU A 67 -5.12 -9.36 6.49
N ALA A 68 -6.32 -9.64 7.02
CA ALA A 68 -6.67 -10.95 7.54
C ALA A 68 -6.66 -12.03 6.44
N ARG A 69 -7.21 -11.72 5.26
CA ARG A 69 -7.20 -12.65 4.11
C ARG A 69 -5.78 -12.91 3.62
N PHE A 70 -4.97 -11.86 3.50
CA PHE A 70 -3.56 -11.97 3.08
C PHE A 70 -2.78 -12.86 4.04
N LYS A 71 -2.88 -12.60 5.34
CA LYS A 71 -2.21 -13.40 6.37
C LYS A 71 -2.66 -14.86 6.34
N ARG A 72 -3.97 -15.11 6.20
CA ARG A 72 -4.55 -16.45 6.15
C ARG A 72 -4.11 -17.25 4.91
N GLN A 73 -4.06 -16.62 3.74
CA GLN A 73 -3.76 -17.30 2.48
C GLN A 73 -2.27 -17.55 2.26
N HIS A 74 -1.40 -16.70 2.82
CA HIS A 74 0.01 -16.68 2.45
C HIS A 74 0.98 -16.78 3.64
N GLY A 75 0.50 -16.70 4.88
CA GLY A 75 1.30 -17.03 6.07
C GLY A 75 2.42 -16.04 6.38
N LEU A 76 3.66 -16.54 6.47
CA LEU A 76 4.88 -15.73 6.60
C LEU A 76 5.46 -15.54 5.19
N ILE A 77 5.55 -14.30 4.75
CA ILE A 77 6.03 -13.92 3.41
C ILE A 77 7.26 -13.03 3.62
N PRO A 78 8.21 -12.98 2.67
CA PRO A 78 9.30 -12.01 2.67
C PRO A 78 8.87 -10.53 2.64
N VAL A 79 7.57 -10.23 2.72
CA VAL A 79 7.01 -8.87 2.78
C VAL A 79 5.99 -8.77 3.91
N HIS A 80 6.15 -7.78 4.77
CA HIS A 80 5.15 -7.33 5.72
C HIS A 80 4.13 -6.45 5.03
N VAL A 81 2.87 -6.87 5.05
CA VAL A 81 1.75 -6.03 4.63
C VAL A 81 1.11 -5.42 5.87
N LEU A 82 1.04 -4.09 5.88
CA LEU A 82 0.52 -3.30 6.99
C LEU A 82 -0.60 -2.41 6.48
N GLY A 83 -1.60 -2.18 7.31
CA GLY A 83 -2.64 -1.20 7.07
C GLY A 83 -2.81 -0.30 8.27
N TYR A 84 -2.86 1.01 8.06
CA TYR A 84 -3.02 1.98 9.14
C TYR A 84 -3.68 3.27 8.66
N GLN A 85 -4.27 3.99 9.61
CA GLN A 85 -4.67 5.38 9.42
C GLN A 85 -3.47 6.28 9.66
N LEU A 86 -3.27 7.24 8.77
CA LEU A 86 -2.24 8.26 8.86
C LEU A 86 -2.91 9.62 9.02
N TYR A 87 -2.64 10.26 10.15
CA TYR A 87 -3.08 11.61 10.47
C TYR A 87 -1.92 12.57 10.17
N THR A 88 -2.12 13.47 9.20
CA THR A 88 -1.09 14.40 8.74
C THR A 88 -1.54 15.84 9.01
N PRO A 89 -0.80 16.62 9.82
CA PRO A 89 -1.08 18.04 9.96
C PRO A 89 -0.74 18.72 8.63
N ILE A 90 -1.72 19.41 8.04
CA ILE A 90 -1.52 20.18 6.80
C ILE A 90 -1.33 21.67 7.09
N ASP A 91 -1.86 22.14 8.22
CA ASP A 91 -1.62 23.46 8.79
C ASP A 91 -1.77 23.43 10.33
N GLU A 92 -1.80 24.61 10.97
CA GLU A 92 -1.85 24.75 12.44
C GLU A 92 -3.15 24.22 13.07
N GLU A 93 -4.24 24.13 12.31
CA GLU A 93 -5.57 23.78 12.82
C GLU A 93 -6.15 22.52 12.16
N THR A 94 -5.62 22.12 11.01
CA THR A 94 -6.18 21.07 10.16
C THR A 94 -5.29 19.84 10.13
N VAL A 95 -5.88 18.69 10.50
CA VAL A 95 -5.28 17.36 10.36
C VAL A 95 -6.06 16.58 9.32
N GLU A 96 -5.36 16.16 8.26
CA GLU A 96 -5.92 15.27 7.25
C GLU A 96 -5.79 13.81 7.71
N GLN A 97 -6.87 13.05 7.58
CA GLN A 97 -6.88 11.61 7.82
C GLN A 97 -6.85 10.86 6.49
N THR A 98 -5.88 9.95 6.36
CA THR A 98 -5.72 9.08 5.19
C THR A 98 -5.54 7.64 5.63
N PHE A 99 -5.77 6.69 4.73
CA PHE A 99 -5.48 5.28 4.95
C PHE A 99 -4.30 4.86 4.08
N VAL A 100 -3.45 3.99 4.62
CA VAL A 100 -2.26 3.49 3.94
C VAL A 100 -2.27 1.97 3.94
N LEU A 101 -2.06 1.37 2.77
CA LEU A 101 -1.68 -0.03 2.61
C LEU A 101 -0.20 -0.09 2.23
N GLU A 102 0.63 -0.53 3.16
CA GLU A 102 2.09 -0.55 3.05
C GLU A 102 2.59 -1.99 2.84
N LEU A 103 3.57 -2.14 1.96
CA LEU A 103 4.32 -3.37 1.74
C LEU A 103 5.80 -3.12 2.01
N ARG A 104 6.32 -3.72 3.08
CA ARG A 104 7.70 -3.57 3.53
C ARG A 104 8.46 -4.89 3.42
N PRO A 105 9.64 -4.94 2.77
CA PRO A 105 10.48 -6.14 2.81
C PRO A 105 10.75 -6.59 4.25
N PHE A 106 10.63 -7.89 4.51
CA PHE A 106 10.85 -8.51 5.81
C PHE A 106 12.30 -8.32 6.25
N ASN A 107 13.24 -8.67 5.37
CA ASN A 107 14.66 -8.48 5.60
C ASN A 107 15.16 -7.25 4.85
N ARG A 108 15.42 -6.17 5.58
CA ARG A 108 15.95 -4.92 5.01
C ARG A 108 17.32 -5.07 4.33
N PHE A 109 18.04 -6.14 4.63
CA PHE A 109 19.37 -6.42 4.09
C PHE A 109 19.34 -7.31 2.84
N ASP A 110 18.16 -7.77 2.41
CA ASP A 110 18.07 -8.48 1.14
C ASP A 110 18.52 -7.60 -0.02
N PRO A 111 19.12 -8.18 -1.07
CA PRO A 111 19.54 -7.42 -2.23
C PRO A 111 18.35 -6.73 -2.91
N PRO A 112 18.55 -5.58 -3.57
CA PRO A 112 17.47 -4.81 -4.21
C PRO A 112 16.55 -5.64 -5.09
N ASP A 113 17.11 -6.51 -5.94
CA ASP A 113 16.34 -7.37 -6.84
C ASP A 113 15.42 -8.35 -6.10
N ARG A 114 15.86 -8.88 -4.95
CA ARG A 114 15.01 -9.74 -4.10
C ARG A 114 13.90 -8.92 -3.46
N LYS A 115 14.21 -7.77 -2.86
CA LYS A 115 13.20 -6.85 -2.30
C LYS A 115 12.14 -6.51 -3.35
N ARG A 116 12.56 -6.18 -4.57
CA ARG A 116 11.68 -5.93 -5.72
C ARG A 116 10.81 -7.13 -6.06
N ALA A 117 11.41 -8.30 -6.29
CA ALA A 117 10.67 -9.49 -6.70
C ALA A 117 9.63 -9.91 -5.66
N ASP A 118 9.99 -9.85 -4.37
CA ASP A 118 9.11 -10.20 -3.27
C ASP A 118 7.96 -9.18 -3.11
N THR A 119 8.24 -7.88 -3.24
CA THR A 119 7.22 -6.83 -3.24
C THR A 119 6.26 -6.94 -4.43
N ASP A 120 6.76 -7.15 -5.65
CA ASP A 120 5.94 -7.36 -6.85
C ASP A 120 5.03 -8.60 -6.70
N HIS A 121 5.56 -9.67 -6.11
CA HIS A 121 4.78 -10.88 -5.83
C HIS A 121 3.65 -10.60 -4.83
N ALA A 122 3.95 -9.90 -3.73
CA ALA A 122 2.97 -9.53 -2.71
C ALA A 122 1.89 -8.58 -3.27
N ILE A 123 2.26 -7.65 -4.16
CA ILE A 123 1.30 -6.81 -4.90
C ILE A 123 0.32 -7.70 -5.68
N GLY A 124 0.81 -8.68 -6.44
CA GLY A 124 -0.03 -9.59 -7.20
C GLY A 124 -0.98 -10.41 -6.33
N GLN A 125 -0.55 -10.82 -5.13
CA GLN A 125 -1.39 -11.50 -4.15
C GLN A 125 -2.48 -10.59 -3.59
N LEU A 126 -2.14 -9.34 -3.24
CA LEU A 126 -3.11 -8.35 -2.76
C LEU A 126 -4.17 -8.02 -3.79
N VAL A 127 -3.78 -7.85 -5.07
CA VAL A 127 -4.73 -7.65 -6.17
C VAL A 127 -5.78 -8.74 -6.18
N ARG A 128 -5.38 -10.02 -6.08
CA ARG A 128 -6.32 -11.16 -6.05
C ARG A 128 -7.25 -11.13 -4.84
N ILE A 129 -6.79 -10.63 -3.69
CA ILE A 129 -7.59 -10.54 -2.46
C ILE A 129 -8.62 -9.41 -2.55
N VAL A 130 -8.24 -8.29 -3.16
CA VAL A 130 -9.10 -7.11 -3.32
C VAL A 130 -10.23 -7.39 -4.31
N VAL A 131 -9.96 -8.13 -5.39
CA VAL A 131 -10.95 -8.43 -6.44
C VAL A 131 -11.79 -9.69 -6.20
N ALA A 132 -11.57 -10.41 -5.09
CA ALA A 132 -12.25 -11.67 -4.75
C ALA A 132 -13.37 -11.49 -3.72
#